data_AF-A0A0C9ZE82-F1
#
_entry.id   AF-A0A0C9ZE82-F1
#
_cell.length_a   1.000
_cell.length_b   1.000
_cell.length_c   1.000
_cell.angle_alpha   90.00
_cell.angle_beta   90.00
_cell.angle_gamma   90.00
#
_symmetry.space_group_name_H-M   'P 1'
#
loop_
_entity.id
_entity.type
_entity.pdbx_description
1 polymer ?
#
loop_
_entity_poly.entity_id
_entity_poly.type
_entity_poly.pdbx_seq_one_letter_code
_entity_poly.pdbx_strand_id
1 'polypeptide(L)'
;LGTQAMSSDESEDEVRRTISYPRVYPAWRSDLLASLLWQADDVAAANAMVSIGMRKKAGTQLQLHPHSGKVNTEAATPPGLPHNCYNVAWLANLLPRQVKALRIQDEDYEFG
;
A
#
# COMPACT_ATOMS: atom_id res chain seq x y z
N LEU A 1 23.38 -32.23 -40.67
CA LEU A 1 22.48 -32.65 -39.57
C LEU A 1 22.11 -31.40 -38.79
N GLY A 2 20.88 -30.91 -38.95
CA GLY A 2 20.37 -29.75 -38.23
C GLY A 2 19.73 -30.21 -36.91
N THR A 3 20.21 -29.67 -35.80
CA THR A 3 19.58 -29.82 -34.48
C THR A 3 18.30 -28.98 -34.48
N GLN A 4 17.15 -29.64 -34.59
CA GLN A 4 15.87 -29.03 -34.26
C GLN A 4 15.84 -28.77 -32.74
N ALA A 5 16.04 -27.52 -32.36
CA ALA A 5 15.71 -27.05 -31.03
C ALA A 5 14.18 -27.04 -30.91
N MET A 6 13.63 -28.02 -30.19
CA MET A 6 12.24 -27.99 -29.77
C MET A 6 12.06 -26.78 -28.84
N SER A 7 11.32 -25.78 -29.30
CA SER A 7 10.80 -24.71 -28.44
C SER A 7 9.77 -25.38 -27.52
N SER A 8 10.15 -25.63 -26.27
CA SER A 8 9.20 -26.02 -25.23
C SER A 8 8.25 -24.84 -25.04
N ASP A 9 7.04 -24.97 -25.57
CA ASP A 9 5.90 -24.15 -25.21
C ASP A 9 5.58 -24.46 -23.75
N GLU A 10 6.35 -23.84 -22.84
CA GLU A 10 6.02 -23.82 -21.42
C GLU A 10 4.74 -23.00 -21.32
N SER A 11 3.61 -23.71 -21.32
CA SER A 11 2.31 -23.15 -20.98
C SER A 11 2.43 -22.58 -19.57
N GLU A 12 2.73 -21.29 -19.47
CA GLU A 12 2.72 -20.56 -18.22
C GLU A 12 1.28 -20.57 -17.69
N ASP A 13 1.05 -21.53 -16.82
CA ASP A 13 -0.14 -21.77 -16.03
C ASP A 13 -0.69 -20.42 -15.51
N GLU A 14 -1.78 -19.94 -16.09
CA GLU A 14 -2.44 -18.67 -15.71
C GLU A 14 -2.80 -18.62 -14.22
N VAL A 15 -2.87 -19.78 -13.58
CA VAL A 15 -3.17 -19.96 -12.16
C VAL A 15 -2.06 -19.44 -11.23
N ARG A 16 -0.80 -19.30 -11.70
CA ARG A 16 0.34 -18.89 -10.84
C ARG A 16 0.63 -17.38 -10.82
N ARG A 17 -0.13 -16.55 -11.53
CA ARG A 17 0.31 -15.16 -11.83
C ARG A 17 -0.12 -14.06 -10.85
N THR A 18 -0.82 -14.37 -9.76
CA THR A 18 -1.29 -13.33 -8.83
C THR A 18 -0.81 -13.60 -7.41
N ILE A 19 0.12 -12.77 -6.93
CA ILE A 19 0.56 -12.83 -5.52
C ILE A 19 -0.27 -11.82 -4.73
N SER A 20 -0.89 -12.31 -3.66
CA SER A 20 -1.65 -11.50 -2.72
C SER A 20 -0.76 -11.04 -1.57
N TYR A 21 -0.63 -9.73 -1.42
CA TYR A 21 0.07 -9.09 -0.30
C TYR A 21 -0.94 -8.28 0.51
N PRO A 22 -1.56 -8.87 1.54
CA PRO A 22 -2.55 -8.17 2.35
C PRO A 22 -1.94 -6.92 2.96
N ARG A 23 -2.61 -5.78 2.82
CA ARG A 23 -2.14 -4.52 3.37
C ARG A 23 -2.33 -4.51 4.88
N VAL A 24 -1.28 -4.11 5.60
CA VAL A 24 -1.25 -3.98 7.05
C VAL A 24 -1.15 -2.51 7.39
N TYR A 25 -2.06 -2.02 8.23
CA TYR A 25 -2.12 -0.60 8.58
C TYR A 25 -1.23 -0.27 9.76
N PRO A 26 -0.46 0.83 9.74
CA PRO A 26 0.23 1.31 10.93
C PRO A 26 -0.76 1.64 12.05
N ALA A 27 -0.47 1.22 13.28
CA ALA A 27 -1.34 1.50 14.44
C ALA A 27 -1.57 2.99 14.68
N TRP A 28 -0.60 3.82 14.29
CA TRP A 28 -0.63 5.26 14.53
C TRP A 28 -1.55 6.03 13.58
N ARG A 29 -1.93 5.46 12.44
CA ARG A 29 -2.59 6.19 11.35
C ARG A 29 -4.10 6.33 11.61
N SER A 30 -4.65 7.52 11.43
CA SER A 30 -6.11 7.73 11.49
C SER A 30 -6.82 7.05 10.32
N ASP A 31 -8.09 6.70 10.52
CA ASP A 31 -8.92 6.07 9.48
C ASP A 31 -9.10 7.02 8.28
N LEU A 32 -9.23 8.33 8.51
CA LEU A 32 -9.34 9.35 7.45
C LEU A 32 -8.09 9.39 6.57
N LEU A 33 -6.90 9.40 7.18
CA LEU A 33 -5.65 9.34 6.43
C LEU A 33 -5.49 8.00 5.69
N ALA A 34 -5.94 6.90 6.29
CA ALA A 34 -5.95 5.60 5.62
C ALA A 34 -6.87 5.60 4.39
N SER A 35 -8.07 6.18 4.50
CA SER A 35 -9.02 6.32 3.39
C SER A 35 -8.48 7.19 2.25
N LEU A 36 -7.87 8.34 2.56
CA LEU A 36 -7.28 9.23 1.56
C LEU A 36 -6.16 8.53 0.78
N LEU A 37 -5.23 7.87 1.49
CA LEU A 37 -4.14 7.13 0.86
C LEU A 37 -4.65 5.97 0.01
N TRP A 38 -5.76 5.35 0.41
CA TRP A 38 -6.39 4.30 -0.37
C TRP A 38 -6.96 4.82 -1.69
N GLN A 39 -7.70 5.93 -1.67
CA GLN A 39 -8.20 6.56 -2.88
C GLN A 39 -7.06 6.93 -3.85
N ALA A 40 -5.93 7.42 -3.33
CA ALA A 40 -4.76 7.73 -4.14
C ALA A 40 -4.16 6.46 -4.79
N ASP A 41 -4.11 5.35 -4.07
CA ASP A 41 -3.62 4.07 -4.60
C ASP A 41 -4.53 3.51 -5.70
N ASP A 42 -5.85 3.62 -5.55
CA ASP A 42 -6.81 3.19 -6.59
C ASP A 42 -6.61 3.99 -7.89
N VAL A 43 -6.40 5.30 -7.77
CA VAL A 43 -6.08 6.17 -8.93
C VAL A 43 -4.74 5.78 -9.55
N ALA A 44 -3.71 5.51 -8.73
CA ALA A 44 -2.41 5.06 -9.22
C ALA A 44 -2.51 3.71 -9.95
N ALA A 45 -3.29 2.77 -9.42
CA ALA A 45 -3.55 1.48 -10.04
C ALA A 45 -4.26 1.64 -11.39
N ALA A 46 -5.30 2.49 -11.45
CA ALA A 46 -6.00 2.80 -12.70
C ALA A 46 -5.08 3.42 -13.75
N ASN A 47 -4.22 4.36 -13.36
CA ASN A 47 -3.22 4.97 -14.25
C ASN A 47 -2.15 3.97 -14.74
N ALA A 48 -1.83 2.96 -13.93
CA ALA A 48 -0.88 1.91 -14.29
C ALA A 48 -1.50 0.80 -15.17
N MET A 49 -2.83 0.74 -15.30
CA MET A 49 -3.48 -0.23 -16.17
C MET A 49 -3.16 0.07 -17.65
N VAL A 50 -2.58 -0.91 -18.32
CA VAL A 50 -2.27 -0.84 -19.76
C VAL A 50 -3.58 -0.80 -20.54
N SER A 51 -3.71 0.14 -21.47
CA SER A 51 -4.88 0.28 -22.34
C SER A 51 -5.09 -0.96 -23.21
N ILE A 52 -6.36 -1.25 -23.52
CA ILE A 52 -6.75 -2.33 -24.43
C ILE A 52 -6.00 -2.14 -25.76
N GLY A 53 -5.24 -3.16 -26.18
CA GLY A 53 -4.45 -3.16 -27.42
C GLY A 53 -2.95 -2.93 -27.25
N MET A 54 -2.49 -2.55 -26.05
CA MET A 54 -1.06 -2.42 -25.74
C MET A 54 -0.54 -3.66 -25.00
N ARG A 55 0.66 -4.12 -25.37
CA ARG A 55 1.28 -5.29 -24.73
C ARG A 55 1.74 -4.90 -23.32
N LYS A 56 1.30 -5.66 -22.30
CA LYS A 56 1.85 -5.54 -20.94
C LYS A 56 3.37 -5.71 -20.99
N LYS A 57 4.09 -4.89 -20.23
CA LYS A 57 5.55 -5.01 -20.09
C LYS A 57 5.85 -6.42 -19.54
N ALA A 58 6.76 -7.14 -20.18
CA ALA A 58 7.20 -8.45 -19.70
C ALA A 58 7.78 -8.28 -18.28
N GLY A 59 7.32 -9.11 -17.34
CA GLY A 59 7.74 -9.07 -15.92
C GLY A 59 6.84 -8.27 -14.97
N THR A 60 5.80 -7.57 -15.45
CA THR A 60 4.83 -6.93 -14.55
C THR A 60 3.78 -7.94 -14.09
N GLN A 61 4.13 -8.74 -13.07
CA GLN A 61 3.16 -9.60 -12.39
C GLN A 61 2.12 -8.73 -11.68
N LEU A 62 0.85 -9.09 -11.80
CA LEU A 62 -0.24 -8.34 -11.18
C LEU A 62 -0.22 -8.62 -9.67
N GLN A 63 0.13 -7.61 -8.87
CA GLN A 63 0.10 -7.70 -7.41
C GLN A 63 -1.27 -7.27 -6.91
N LEU A 64 -1.93 -8.14 -6.14
CA LEU A 64 -3.15 -7.79 -5.44
C LEU A 64 -2.82 -7.38 -4.00
N HIS A 65 -3.46 -6.32 -3.55
CA HIS A 65 -3.29 -5.79 -2.21
C HIS A 65 -4.62 -5.75 -1.45
N PRO A 66 -5.19 -6.92 -1.09
CA PRO A 66 -6.45 -6.95 -0.39
C PRO A 66 -6.33 -6.29 0.99
N HIS A 67 -7.42 -5.68 1.45
CA HIS A 67 -7.50 -5.18 2.81
C HIS A 67 -7.36 -6.30 3.82
N SER A 68 -6.64 -6.02 4.90
CA SER A 68 -6.63 -6.87 6.08
C SER A 68 -6.97 -6.04 7.32
N GLY A 69 -7.63 -6.66 8.30
CA GLY A 69 -7.80 -6.06 9.63
C GLY A 69 -6.53 -6.08 10.47
N LYS A 70 -5.38 -6.46 9.90
CA LYS A 70 -4.11 -6.52 10.63
C LYS A 70 -3.53 -5.12 10.76
N VAL A 71 -2.99 -4.88 11.95
CA VAL A 71 -2.34 -3.63 12.31
C VAL A 71 -0.86 -3.91 12.57
N ASN A 72 0.02 -3.03 12.08
CA ASN A 72 1.45 -3.03 12.33
C ASN A 72 1.73 -2.06 13.49
N THR A 73 1.99 -2.61 14.67
CA THR A 73 2.33 -1.85 15.88
C THR A 73 3.76 -1.32 15.85
N GLU A 74 4.64 -1.96 15.08
CA GLU A 74 6.07 -1.60 14.96
C GLU A 74 6.33 -0.55 13.89
N ALA A 75 5.29 -0.15 13.14
CA ALA A 75 5.42 0.84 12.08
C ALA A 75 5.88 2.19 12.66
N ALA A 76 7.02 2.69 12.17
CA ALA A 76 7.53 3.99 12.56
C ALA A 76 6.52 5.09 12.21
N THR A 77 6.32 6.00 13.17
CA THR A 77 5.45 7.16 13.00
C THR A 77 6.28 8.36 12.55
N PRO A 78 5.92 9.03 11.44
CA PRO A 78 6.61 10.23 11.00
C PRO A 78 6.30 11.41 11.94
N PRO A 79 7.29 12.26 12.24
CA PRO A 79 7.05 13.50 12.96
C PRO A 79 6.47 14.58 12.04
N GLY A 80 5.77 15.55 12.62
CA GLY A 80 5.32 16.76 11.94
C GLY A 80 4.01 16.60 11.16
N LEU A 81 3.21 15.57 11.44
CA LEU A 81 1.87 15.51 10.86
C LEU A 81 0.88 16.37 11.66
N PRO A 82 -0.21 16.84 11.01
CA PRO A 82 -1.40 17.36 11.66
C PRO A 82 -1.99 16.40 12.69
N HIS A 83 -2.62 16.94 13.73
CA HIS A 83 -3.14 16.13 14.84
C HIS A 83 -4.15 15.06 14.38
N ASN A 84 -5.08 15.43 13.49
CA ASN A 84 -6.09 14.51 12.95
C ASN A 84 -5.56 13.41 12.00
N CYS A 85 -4.26 13.41 11.68
CA CYS A 85 -3.61 12.30 10.96
C CYS A 85 -3.28 11.10 11.86
N TYR A 86 -3.30 11.29 13.18
CA TYR A 86 -3.01 10.25 14.15
C TYR A 86 -4.30 9.58 14.65
N ASN A 87 -4.23 8.27 14.91
CA ASN A 87 -5.29 7.55 15.58
C ASN A 87 -5.39 8.02 17.05
N VAL A 88 -6.57 8.47 17.47
CA VAL A 88 -6.79 9.08 18.80
C VAL A 88 -6.50 8.09 19.94
N ALA A 89 -6.94 6.84 19.80
CA ALA A 89 -6.71 5.82 20.82
C ALA A 89 -5.22 5.44 20.91
N TRP A 90 -4.54 5.36 19.77
CA TRP A 90 -3.10 5.15 19.75
C TRP A 90 -2.34 6.32 20.39
N LEU A 91 -2.70 7.55 20.05
CA LEU A 91 -2.04 8.75 20.56
C LEU A 91 -2.22 8.89 22.09
N ALA A 92 -3.39 8.56 22.62
CA ALA A 92 -3.69 8.59 24.05
C ALA A 92 -2.86 7.58 24.87
N ASN A 93 -2.33 6.52 24.24
CA ASN A 93 -1.49 5.52 24.90
C ASN A 93 0.00 5.88 24.92
N LEU A 94 0.40 6.99 24.31
CA LEU A 94 1.80 7.41 24.27
C LEU A 94 2.24 8.15 25.53
N LEU A 95 3.50 7.96 25.90
CA LEU A 95 4.14 8.77 26.94
C LEU A 95 4.31 10.23 26.45
N PRO A 96 4.27 11.23 27.35
CA PRO A 96 4.45 12.63 26.97
C PRO A 96 5.72 12.92 26.16
N ARG A 97 6.81 12.20 26.46
CA ARG A 97 8.08 12.32 25.71
C ARG A 97 7.94 11.82 24.26
N GLN A 98 7.16 10.77 24.04
CA GLN A 98 6.90 10.22 22.70
C GLN A 98 6.02 11.19 21.91
N VAL A 99 4.95 11.72 22.52
CA VAL A 99 4.11 12.76 21.90
C VAL A 99 4.93 13.99 21.50
N LYS A 100 5.81 14.47 22.39
CA LYS A 100 6.71 15.60 22.07
C LYS A 100 7.66 15.30 20.91
N ALA A 101 8.12 14.05 20.77
CA ALA A 101 9.00 13.64 19.68
C ALA A 101 8.27 13.63 18.31
N LEU A 102 6.95 13.44 18.30
CA LEU A 102 6.14 13.49 17.09
C LEU A 102 6.03 14.90 16.50
N ARG A 103 6.30 15.97 17.26
CA ARG A 103 6.20 17.37 16.78
C ARG A 103 4.87 17.62 16.05
N ILE A 104 3.78 17.15 16.66
CA ILE A 104 2.43 17.24 16.10
C ILE A 104 2.11 18.71 15.81
N GLN A 105 1.58 18.98 14.62
CA GLN A 105 1.15 20.32 14.26
C GLN A 105 -0.20 20.61 14.94
N ASP A 106 -0.35 21.82 15.46
CA ASP A 106 -1.59 22.29 16.11
C ASP A 106 -2.61 22.78 15.06
N GLU A 107 -2.75 21.99 14.00
CA GLU A 107 -3.69 22.20 12.92
C GLU A 107 -4.22 20.86 12.44
N ASP A 108 -5.35 20.89 11.76
CA ASP A 108 -6.00 19.73 11.18
C ASP A 108 -5.82 19.72 9.66
N TYR A 109 -5.57 18.53 9.12
CA TYR A 109 -5.55 18.30 7.69
C TYR A 109 -6.99 18.25 7.13
N GLU A 110 -7.24 18.89 5.99
CA GLU A 110 -8.51 18.84 5.28
C GLU A 110 -8.55 17.62 4.34
N PHE A 111 -9.30 16.57 4.70
CA PHE A 111 -9.27 15.29 3.96
C PHE A 111 -10.00 15.28 2.61
N GLY A 112 -10.92 16.23 2.36
CA GLY A 112 -11.60 16.39 1.06
C GLY A 112 -12.68 15.36 0.75
#